data_AF-A0AA38CQU9-F1
#
_entry.id   AF-A0AA38CQU9-F1
#
_cell.length_a   1.000
_cell.length_b   1.000
_cell.length_c   1.000
_cell.angle_alpha   90.00
_cell.angle_beta   90.00
_cell.angle_gamma   90.00
#
_symmetry.space_group_name_H-M   'P 1'
#
loop_
_entity.id
_entity.type
_entity.pdbx_description
1 polymer ?
#
loop_
_entity_poly.entity_id
_entity_poly.type
_entity_poly.pdbx_seq_one_letter_code
_entity_poly.pdbx_strand_id
1 'polypeptide(L)'
;DPNVHLTINLTDMNVCLTWPMQRVEAAFESLDAFVVDPLCIKPCSTDFLQCVAALIDKEEFPEAIIGVAEGVSALLFLYISIIGFKPATVIVTSDLPLGSGLGSSAALCVATSGAVLALSGALHLDSVQDVWLSLDESKREVVNKWAFEGEKIIHGRPSGIDNTVSTF
;
A
#
# COMPACT_ATOMS: atom_id res chain seq x y z
N ASP A 1 -4.42 -7.93 22.80
CA ASP A 1 -3.23 -8.75 23.06
C ASP A 1 -2.01 -7.85 22.79
N PRO A 2 -1.09 -7.66 23.76
CA PRO A 2 0.05 -6.76 23.63
C PRO A 2 1.02 -7.08 22.47
N ASN A 3 0.83 -8.20 21.76
CA ASN A 3 1.66 -8.62 20.62
C ASN A 3 1.06 -8.31 19.23
N VAL A 4 -0.04 -7.56 19.16
CA VAL A 4 -0.76 -7.33 17.90
C VAL A 4 -0.24 -6.05 17.25
N HIS A 5 0.55 -6.18 16.19
CA HIS A 5 1.28 -5.07 15.56
C HIS A 5 1.06 -5.04 14.04
N LEU A 6 1.20 -3.84 13.48
CA LEU A 6 1.43 -3.64 12.05
C LEU A 6 2.90 -3.31 11.83
N THR A 7 3.58 -4.10 11.02
CA THR A 7 4.98 -3.90 10.65
C THR A 7 5.10 -3.68 9.15
N ILE A 8 5.83 -2.65 8.73
CA ILE A 8 6.26 -2.42 7.34
C ILE A 8 7.78 -2.50 7.31
N ASN A 9 8.31 -3.45 6.53
CA ASN A 9 9.74 -3.65 6.36
C ASN A 9 10.11 -3.46 4.88
N LEU A 10 10.79 -2.36 4.57
CA LEU A 10 11.36 -2.05 3.27
C LEU A 10 12.85 -2.44 3.31
N THR A 11 13.16 -3.66 2.88
CA THR A 11 14.48 -4.26 3.12
C THR A 11 15.60 -3.52 2.44
N ASP A 12 15.38 -3.09 1.19
CA ASP A 12 16.42 -2.47 0.36
C ASP A 12 16.70 -1.01 0.78
N MET A 13 15.79 -0.44 1.57
CA MET A 13 15.92 0.89 2.16
C MET A 13 16.39 0.83 3.62
N ASN A 14 16.54 -0.37 4.19
CA ASN A 14 16.82 -0.59 5.61
C ASN A 14 15.83 0.15 6.55
N VAL A 15 14.54 0.15 6.18
CA VAL A 15 13.46 0.78 6.96
C VAL A 15 12.55 -0.29 7.52
N CYS A 16 12.43 -0.35 8.84
CA CYS A 16 11.50 -1.25 9.53
C CYS A 16 10.68 -0.46 10.54
N LEU A 17 9.40 -0.28 10.23
CA LEU A 17 8.45 0.47 11.05
C LEU A 17 7.49 -0.52 11.70
N THR A 18 7.24 -0.37 13.00
CA THR A 18 6.33 -1.25 13.75
C THR A 18 5.46 -0.42 14.69
N TRP A 19 4.15 -0.55 14.53
CA TRP A 19 3.17 0.14 15.35
C TRP A 19 2.27 -0.86 16.09
N PRO A 20 2.01 -0.66 17.40
CA PRO A 20 0.91 -1.35 18.07
C PRO A 20 -0.41 -1.02 17.38
N MET A 21 -1.30 -2.01 17.20
CA MET A 21 -2.57 -1.76 16.52
C MET A 21 -3.42 -0.69 17.20
N GLN A 22 -3.32 -0.53 18.53
CA GLN A 22 -4.01 0.54 19.25
C GLN A 22 -3.54 1.94 18.80
N ARG A 23 -2.25 2.11 18.48
CA ARG A 23 -1.72 3.37 17.94
C ARG A 23 -2.23 3.61 16.53
N VAL A 24 -2.32 2.55 15.72
CA VAL A 24 -2.86 2.65 14.36
C VAL A 24 -4.32 3.03 14.41
N GLU A 25 -5.16 2.31 15.15
CA GLU A 25 -6.60 2.61 15.29
C GLU A 25 -6.85 4.02 15.83
N ALA A 26 -6.13 4.42 16.89
CA ALA A 26 -6.25 5.75 17.49
C ALA A 26 -5.95 6.89 16.50
N ALA A 27 -5.01 6.68 15.56
CA ALA A 27 -4.69 7.69 14.54
C ALA A 27 -5.84 7.93 13.55
N PHE A 28 -6.79 7.01 13.43
CA PHE A 28 -7.92 7.07 12.51
C PHE A 28 -9.28 7.20 13.21
N GLU A 29 -9.32 7.37 14.54
CA GLU A 29 -10.57 7.51 15.31
C GLU A 29 -11.44 8.69 14.86
N SER A 30 -10.84 9.76 14.34
CA SER A 30 -11.56 10.93 13.82
C SER A 30 -12.22 10.71 12.45
N LEU A 31 -11.98 9.57 11.80
CA LEU A 31 -12.48 9.29 10.46
C LEU A 31 -13.88 8.66 10.53
N ASP A 32 -14.90 9.51 10.67
CA ASP A 32 -16.31 9.13 10.86
C ASP A 32 -16.92 8.22 9.76
N ALA A 33 -16.27 8.10 8.59
CA ALA A 33 -16.83 7.44 7.40
C ALA A 33 -15.86 6.47 6.70
N PHE A 34 -14.98 5.81 7.44
CA PHE A 34 -14.10 4.79 6.85
C PHE A 34 -14.81 3.44 6.70
N VAL A 35 -15.05 3.01 5.46
CA VAL A 35 -15.58 1.68 5.16
C VAL A 35 -14.57 0.93 4.30
N VAL A 36 -14.09 -0.19 4.84
CA VAL A 36 -13.22 -1.15 4.17
C VAL A 36 -14.05 -1.91 3.13
N ASP A 37 -13.79 -1.63 1.86
CA ASP A 37 -14.38 -2.37 0.74
C ASP A 37 -13.30 -2.57 -0.34
N PRO A 38 -12.71 -3.77 -0.42
CA PRO A 38 -11.67 -4.10 -1.39
C PRO A 38 -12.05 -3.85 -2.86
N LEU A 39 -13.34 -3.93 -3.19
CA LEU A 39 -13.83 -3.83 -4.56
C LEU A 39 -14.42 -2.45 -4.89
N CYS A 40 -14.57 -1.58 -3.88
CA CYS A 40 -14.98 -0.18 -4.05
C CYS A 40 -13.78 0.74 -3.85
N ILE A 41 -13.06 1.02 -4.95
CA ILE A 41 -11.91 1.92 -4.96
C ILE A 41 -12.38 3.34 -4.63
N LYS A 42 -11.83 3.89 -3.54
CA LYS A 42 -12.11 5.27 -3.11
C LYS A 42 -10.82 6.08 -3.21
N PRO A 43 -10.87 7.28 -3.79
CA PRO A 43 -9.75 8.19 -3.73
C PRO A 43 -9.36 8.50 -2.28
N CYS A 44 -8.08 8.64 -2.02
CA CYS A 44 -7.60 9.01 -0.70
C CYS A 44 -8.10 10.42 -0.34
N SER A 45 -8.81 10.55 0.79
CA SER A 45 -9.25 11.87 1.28
C SER A 45 -8.12 12.59 1.99
N THR A 46 -8.21 13.92 2.07
CA THR A 46 -7.24 14.73 2.82
C THR A 46 -7.19 14.31 4.29
N ASP A 47 -8.34 14.03 4.91
CA ASP A 47 -8.42 13.61 6.31
C ASP A 47 -7.71 12.27 6.53
N PHE A 48 -7.83 11.33 5.58
CA PHE A 48 -7.12 10.06 5.65
C PHE A 48 -5.60 10.26 5.56
N LEU A 49 -5.13 11.12 4.66
CA LEU A 49 -3.71 11.46 4.56
C LEU A 49 -3.18 12.13 5.82
N GLN A 50 -4.00 12.95 6.50
CA GLN A 50 -3.62 13.55 7.78
C GLN A 50 -3.48 12.50 8.87
N CYS A 51 -4.37 11.50 8.94
CA CYS A 51 -4.26 10.37 9.85
C CYS A 51 -2.97 9.56 9.60
N VAL A 52 -2.67 9.26 8.32
CA VAL A 52 -1.42 8.58 7.93
C VAL A 52 -0.20 9.42 8.33
N ALA A 53 -0.21 10.72 8.03
CA ALA A 53 0.86 11.64 8.38
C ALA A 53 1.13 11.66 9.89
N ALA A 54 0.08 11.73 10.71
CA ALA A 54 0.20 11.69 12.17
C ALA A 54 0.77 10.36 12.70
N LEU A 55 0.55 9.25 11.99
CA LEU A 55 1.12 7.96 12.34
C LEU A 55 2.63 7.94 12.07
N ILE A 56 3.07 8.51 10.94
CA ILE A 56 4.46 8.47 10.49
C ILE A 56 5.31 9.67 10.92
N ASP A 57 4.74 10.75 11.48
CA ASP A 57 5.51 11.98 11.81
C ASP A 57 6.65 11.74 12.81
N LYS A 58 6.52 10.71 13.65
CA LYS A 58 7.49 10.35 14.69
C LYS A 58 8.53 9.36 14.22
N GLU A 59 8.41 8.87 12.99
CA GLU A 59 9.28 7.83 12.46
C GLU A 59 10.44 8.46 11.71
N GLU A 60 11.63 7.87 11.87
CA GLU A 60 12.83 8.32 11.18
C GLU A 60 12.96 7.62 9.83
N PHE A 61 13.21 8.40 8.78
CA PHE A 61 13.41 7.92 7.42
C PHE A 61 14.82 8.26 6.94
N PRO A 62 15.44 7.40 6.12
CA PRO A 62 16.78 7.64 5.60
C PRO A 62 16.77 8.85 4.65
N GLU A 63 17.45 9.95 5.03
CA GLU A 63 17.54 11.18 4.22
C GLU A 63 18.16 10.94 2.84
N ALA A 64 19.00 9.91 2.70
CA ALA A 64 19.65 9.55 1.45
C ALA A 64 18.69 8.99 0.38
N ILE A 65 17.48 8.58 0.77
CA ILE A 65 16.49 8.00 -0.15
C ILE A 65 15.26 8.91 -0.14
N ILE A 66 15.07 9.63 -1.25
CA ILE A 66 13.96 10.56 -1.41
C ILE A 66 12.68 9.75 -1.68
N GLY A 67 11.55 10.16 -1.08
CA GLY A 67 10.24 9.58 -1.37
C GLY A 67 9.84 8.38 -0.50
N VAL A 68 10.63 8.01 0.52
CA VAL A 68 10.35 6.83 1.36
C VAL A 68 9.10 7.04 2.21
N ALA A 69 8.93 8.23 2.81
CA ALA A 69 7.76 8.54 3.63
C ALA A 69 6.47 8.51 2.80
N GLU A 70 6.52 8.99 1.56
CA GLU A 70 5.42 8.96 0.60
C GLU A 70 5.10 7.51 0.17
N GLY A 71 6.13 6.69 -0.07
CA GLY A 71 5.96 5.26 -0.34
C GLY A 71 5.31 4.50 0.82
N VAL A 72 5.75 4.76 2.06
CA VAL A 72 5.11 4.22 3.27
C VAL A 72 3.68 4.72 3.42
N SER A 73 3.41 5.99 3.11
CA SER A 73 2.07 6.55 3.15
C SER A 73 1.13 5.85 2.17
N ALA A 74 1.60 5.59 0.95
CA ALA A 74 0.86 4.84 -0.06
C ALA A 74 0.63 3.39 0.38
N LEU A 75 1.64 2.71 0.94
CA LEU A 75 1.50 1.37 1.50
C LEU A 75 0.42 1.30 2.60
N LEU A 76 0.47 2.22 3.56
CA LEU A 76 -0.51 2.30 4.65
C LEU A 76 -1.92 2.56 4.11
N PHE A 77 -2.05 3.49 3.14
CA PHE A 77 -3.34 3.76 2.50
C PHE A 77 -3.90 2.52 1.81
N LEU A 78 -3.11 1.83 0.99
CA LEU A 78 -3.54 0.63 0.28
C LEU A 78 -3.92 -0.47 1.29
N TYR A 79 -3.06 -0.72 2.27
CA TYR A 79 -3.30 -1.74 3.28
C TYR A 79 -4.61 -1.48 4.05
N ILE A 80 -4.72 -0.31 4.69
CA ILE A 80 -5.86 0.03 5.54
C ILE A 80 -7.14 0.08 4.70
N SER A 81 -7.12 0.72 3.53
CA SER A 81 -8.30 0.84 2.65
C SER A 81 -8.85 -0.50 2.18
N ILE A 82 -7.97 -1.47 1.93
CA ILE A 82 -8.36 -2.77 1.38
C ILE A 82 -8.70 -3.78 2.48
N ILE A 83 -7.93 -3.85 3.58
CA ILE A 83 -8.11 -4.91 4.59
C ILE A 83 -8.52 -4.40 5.98
N GLY A 84 -8.42 -3.10 6.21
CA GLY A 84 -8.73 -2.45 7.48
C GLY A 84 -7.61 -2.51 8.51
N PHE A 85 -7.97 -2.24 9.76
CA PHE A 85 -7.06 -2.25 10.91
C PHE A 85 -6.81 -3.69 11.40
N LYS A 86 -5.99 -4.43 10.66
CA LYS A 86 -5.56 -5.78 11.05
C LYS A 86 -4.07 -5.81 11.36
N PRO A 87 -3.62 -6.66 12.29
CA PRO A 87 -2.20 -6.94 12.44
C PRO A 87 -1.65 -7.61 11.19
N ALA A 88 -0.45 -7.18 10.77
CA ALA A 88 0.28 -7.83 9.69
C ALA A 88 1.75 -7.44 9.72
N THR A 89 2.54 -8.23 8.99
CA THR A 89 3.90 -7.86 8.60
C THR A 89 3.94 -7.78 7.09
N VAL A 90 4.18 -6.58 6.57
CA VAL A 90 4.38 -6.31 5.14
C VAL A 90 5.87 -6.20 4.91
N ILE A 91 6.40 -7.06 4.03
CA ILE A 91 7.82 -7.07 3.67
C ILE A 91 7.91 -6.75 2.17
N VAL A 92 8.72 -5.74 1.84
CA VAL A 92 8.92 -5.27 0.47
C VAL A 92 10.40 -5.36 0.14
N THR A 93 10.68 -6.06 -0.96
CA THR A 93 11.98 -6.20 -1.61
C THR A 93 11.80 -5.89 -3.10
N SER A 94 12.77 -5.26 -3.75
CA SER A 94 12.72 -4.83 -5.14
C SER A 94 14.09 -4.87 -5.78
N ASP A 95 14.17 -5.53 -6.94
CA ASP A 95 15.36 -5.47 -7.81
C ASP A 95 15.41 -4.17 -8.65
N LEU A 96 14.36 -3.35 -8.62
CA LEU A 96 14.33 -2.07 -9.33
C LEU A 96 15.16 -1.02 -8.58
N PRO A 97 16.08 -0.31 -9.26
CA PRO A 97 16.86 0.74 -8.63
C PRO A 97 15.95 1.92 -8.24
N LEU A 98 16.05 2.31 -6.98
CA LEU A 98 15.25 3.39 -6.38
C LEU A 98 15.54 4.75 -7.05
N GLY A 99 14.51 5.55 -7.27
CA GLY A 99 14.65 6.94 -7.74
C GLY A 99 15.16 7.12 -9.17
N SER A 100 15.23 6.04 -9.95
CA SER A 100 15.76 6.03 -11.33
C SER A 100 14.77 6.45 -12.41
N GLY A 101 13.49 6.68 -12.05
CA GLY A 101 12.42 6.92 -13.01
C GLY A 101 11.92 5.66 -13.72
N LEU A 102 12.30 4.47 -13.26
CA LEU A 102 11.88 3.18 -13.85
C LEU A 102 10.52 2.66 -13.35
N GLY A 103 9.73 3.50 -12.67
CA GLY A 103 8.40 3.10 -12.17
C GLY A 103 8.42 2.22 -10.90
N SER A 104 9.45 2.32 -10.06
CA SER A 104 9.53 1.53 -8.81
C SER A 104 8.37 1.80 -7.84
N SER A 105 7.85 3.04 -7.80
CA SER A 105 6.68 3.39 -6.98
C SER A 105 5.40 2.74 -7.51
N ALA A 106 5.22 2.72 -8.83
CA ALA A 106 4.10 2.05 -9.46
C ALA A 106 4.15 0.53 -9.22
N ALA A 107 5.33 -0.09 -9.35
CA ALA A 107 5.53 -1.50 -9.03
C ALA A 107 5.20 -1.80 -7.55
N LEU A 108 5.63 -0.94 -6.62
CA LEU A 108 5.27 -1.03 -5.20
C LEU A 108 3.74 -1.00 -4.99
N CYS A 109 3.07 -0.01 -5.59
CA CYS A 109 1.62 0.15 -5.46
C CYS A 109 0.85 -1.03 -6.08
N VAL A 110 1.29 -1.55 -7.23
CA VAL A 110 0.69 -2.73 -7.89
C VAL A 110 0.89 -3.98 -7.04
N ALA A 111 2.12 -4.27 -6.62
CA ALA A 111 2.44 -5.46 -5.83
C ALA A 111 1.68 -5.46 -4.48
N THR A 112 1.63 -4.31 -3.82
CA THR A 112 0.90 -4.13 -2.56
C THR A 112 -0.60 -4.32 -2.77
N SER A 113 -1.19 -3.67 -3.77
CA SER A 113 -2.62 -3.79 -4.05
C SER A 113 -2.98 -5.25 -4.32
N GLY A 114 -2.24 -5.94 -5.18
CA GLY A 114 -2.44 -7.35 -5.48
C GLY A 114 -2.35 -8.25 -4.24
N ALA A 115 -1.30 -8.08 -3.43
CA ALA A 115 -1.08 -8.87 -2.23
C ALA A 115 -2.19 -8.66 -1.18
N VAL A 116 -2.57 -7.42 -0.91
CA VAL A 116 -3.59 -7.10 0.10
C VAL A 116 -4.99 -7.47 -0.38
N LEU A 117 -5.30 -7.32 -1.67
CA LEU A 117 -6.56 -7.78 -2.27
C LEU A 117 -6.70 -9.31 -2.24
N ALA A 118 -5.61 -10.04 -2.46
CA ALA A 118 -5.58 -11.49 -2.28
C ALA A 118 -5.78 -11.86 -0.81
N LEU A 119 -5.10 -11.16 0.11
CA LEU A 119 -5.21 -11.40 1.56
C LEU A 119 -6.60 -11.07 2.11
N SER A 120 -7.30 -10.08 1.56
CA SER A 120 -8.66 -9.73 1.97
C SER A 120 -9.70 -10.77 1.54
N GLY A 121 -9.33 -11.71 0.65
CA GLY A 121 -10.23 -12.70 0.06
C GLY A 121 -11.11 -12.13 -1.05
N ALA A 122 -10.93 -10.88 -1.45
CA ALA A 122 -11.71 -10.24 -2.51
C ALA A 122 -11.34 -10.73 -3.90
N LEU A 123 -10.09 -11.16 -4.10
CA LEU A 123 -9.66 -11.80 -5.34
C LEU A 123 -9.66 -13.31 -5.16
N HIS A 124 -10.62 -13.98 -5.81
CA HIS A 124 -10.53 -15.43 -6.01
C HIS A 124 -9.37 -15.72 -6.95
N LEU A 125 -8.37 -16.42 -6.44
CA LEU A 125 -7.19 -16.80 -7.22
C LEU A 125 -7.57 -18.00 -8.09
N ASP A 126 -7.93 -17.73 -9.35
CA ASP A 126 -8.39 -18.75 -10.28
C ASP A 126 -7.20 -19.59 -10.72
N SER A 127 -7.06 -20.77 -10.12
CA SER A 127 -6.03 -21.77 -10.40
C SER A 127 -4.60 -21.25 -10.38
N VAL A 128 -3.84 -21.64 -9.36
CA VAL A 128 -2.38 -21.56 -9.39
C VAL A 128 -1.90 -22.46 -10.54
N GLN A 129 -1.69 -21.90 -11.72
CA GLN A 129 -0.97 -22.58 -12.79
C GLN A 129 0.52 -22.42 -12.49
N ASP A 130 1.11 -23.48 -11.95
CA ASP A 130 2.55 -23.70 -11.90
C ASP A 130 3.41 -22.51 -11.44
N VAL A 131 3.14 -22.01 -10.22
CA VAL A 131 3.96 -21.02 -9.46
C VAL A 131 3.54 -19.55 -9.61
N TRP A 132 2.71 -19.19 -10.59
CA TRP A 132 2.27 -17.79 -10.77
C TRP A 132 0.76 -17.60 -10.55
N LEU A 133 0.39 -16.53 -9.83
CA LEU A 133 -0.99 -16.07 -9.77
C LEU A 133 -1.36 -15.46 -11.13
N SER A 134 -2.30 -16.08 -11.84
CA SER A 134 -2.95 -15.45 -12.98
C SER A 134 -4.21 -14.74 -12.50
N LEU A 135 -4.24 -13.42 -12.60
CA LEU A 135 -5.45 -12.63 -12.41
C LEU A 135 -6.16 -12.46 -13.75
N ASP A 136 -7.47 -12.68 -13.79
CA ASP A 136 -8.26 -12.32 -14.95
C ASP A 136 -8.24 -10.78 -15.17
N GLU A 137 -8.73 -10.35 -16.34
CA GLU A 137 -8.73 -8.94 -16.73
C GLU A 137 -9.47 -8.05 -15.72
N SER A 138 -10.63 -8.48 -15.21
CA SER A 138 -11.41 -7.70 -14.25
C SER A 138 -10.68 -7.52 -12.91
N LYS A 139 -9.96 -8.55 -12.47
CA LYS A 139 -9.14 -8.51 -11.25
C LYS A 139 -7.91 -7.63 -11.43
N ARG A 140 -7.24 -7.69 -12.59
CA ARG A 140 -6.13 -6.79 -12.93
C ARG A 140 -6.56 -5.33 -12.97
N GLU A 141 -7.74 -5.03 -13.50
CA GLU A 141 -8.28 -3.66 -13.43
C GLU A 141 -8.47 -3.15 -12.00
N VAL A 142 -8.95 -4.00 -11.07
CA VAL A 142 -9.09 -3.61 -9.66
C VAL A 142 -7.72 -3.32 -9.04
N VAL A 143 -6.72 -4.18 -9.30
CA VAL A 143 -5.34 -3.95 -8.86
C VAL A 143 -4.80 -2.63 -9.42
N ASN A 144 -4.99 -2.39 -10.72
CA ASN A 144 -4.53 -1.18 -11.39
C ASN A 144 -5.16 0.09 -10.80
N LYS A 145 -6.47 0.07 -10.54
CA LYS A 145 -7.20 1.20 -9.95
C LYS A 145 -6.73 1.52 -8.53
N TRP A 146 -6.52 0.51 -7.69
CA TRP A 146 -5.91 0.71 -6.37
C TRP A 146 -4.48 1.25 -6.48
N ALA A 147 -3.66 0.66 -7.34
CA ALA A 147 -2.29 1.11 -7.54
C ALA A 147 -2.22 2.57 -8.01
N PHE A 148 -3.16 2.99 -8.86
CA PHE A 148 -3.28 4.38 -9.29
C PHE A 148 -3.62 5.33 -8.14
N GLU A 149 -4.49 4.96 -7.20
CA GLU A 149 -4.74 5.77 -6.00
C GLU A 149 -3.50 5.85 -5.09
N GLY A 150 -2.73 4.77 -4.98
CA GLY A 150 -1.44 4.79 -4.28
C GLY A 150 -0.43 5.74 -4.94
N GLU A 151 -0.31 5.71 -6.27
CA GLU A 151 0.58 6.60 -7.03
C GLU A 151 0.19 8.08 -6.89
N LYS A 152 -1.09 8.40 -6.68
CA LYS A 152 -1.52 9.78 -6.38
C LYS A 152 -1.01 10.28 -5.04
N ILE A 153 -0.79 9.40 -4.07
CA ILE A 153 -0.21 9.77 -2.79
C ILE A 153 1.28 10.09 -2.96
N ILE A 154 1.98 9.32 -3.80
CA ILE A 154 3.43 9.49 -4.01
C ILE A 154 3.72 10.70 -4.90
N HIS A 155 2.98 10.88 -6.00
CA HIS A 155 3.29 11.86 -7.05
C HIS A 155 2.26 13.00 -7.17
N GLY A 156 1.15 12.95 -6.42
CA GLY A 156 0.06 13.92 -6.48
C GLY A 156 -0.84 13.78 -7.71
N ARG A 157 -0.28 13.97 -8.92
CA ARG A 157 -1.02 13.93 -10.19
C ARG A 157 -0.34 13.00 -11.22
N PRO A 158 -0.23 11.70 -10.94
CA PRO A 158 0.30 10.72 -11.89
C PRO A 158 -0.56 10.61 -13.15
N SER A 159 0.05 10.24 -14.28
CA SER A 159 -0.63 10.07 -15.57
C SER A 159 -1.47 8.80 -15.66
N GLY A 160 -1.14 7.78 -14.87
CA GLY A 160 -1.72 6.44 -14.96
C GLY A 160 -0.85 5.45 -15.75
N ILE A 161 0.16 5.91 -16.50
CA ILE A 161 0.95 5.05 -17.39
C ILE A 161 1.76 4.03 -16.58
N ASP A 162 2.48 4.48 -15.55
CA ASP A 162 3.44 3.61 -14.85
C ASP A 162 2.74 2.44 -14.13
N ASN A 163 1.61 2.70 -13.45
CA ASN A 163 0.82 1.63 -12.82
C ASN A 163 0.14 0.73 -13.85
N THR A 164 -0.30 1.27 -15.00
CA THR A 164 -0.86 0.46 -16.09
C THR A 164 0.18 -0.50 -16.64
N VAL A 165 1.36 0.01 -17.00
CA VAL A 165 2.49 -0.80 -17.48
C VAL A 165 2.95 -1.81 -16.43
N SER A 166 2.89 -1.46 -15.15
CA SER A 166 3.24 -2.38 -14.07
C SER A 166 2.19 -3.49 -13.82
N THR A 167 0.94 -3.30 -14.25
CA THR A 167 -0.17 -4.23 -13.95
C THR A 167 -0.43 -5.26 -15.07
N PHE A 168 -0.22 -4.89 -16.33
CA PHE A 168 -0.64 -5.66 -17.52
C PHE A 168 0.55 -6.19 -18.32
#